data_AF-A0A971GBC1-F1
#
_entry.id   AF-A0A971GBC1-F1
#
_cell.length_a   1.000
_cell.length_b   1.000
_cell.length_c   1.000
_cell.angle_alpha   90.00
_cell.angle_beta   90.00
_cell.angle_gamma   90.00
#
_symmetry.space_group_name_H-M   'P 1'
#
loop_
_entity.id
_entity.type
_entity.pdbx_description
1 polymer ?
#
loop_
_entity_poly.entity_id
_entity_poly.type
_entity_poly.pdbx_seq_one_letter_code
_entity_poly.pdbx_strand_id
1 'polypeptide(L)'
;MRMHRKLNIREKIKAYKLRAHVWVAVITFVIFILSLIAYQIPALRDHDFISNILLALFTSLLVTIFTLLADIIVNYNNHKNEEFLEDLHLFGIQNLHRDKKKVLKSLLSYCDSMIWISGYRLILTCELKKDIYDSILRGADLKAIICPPWSDAFKMVYGSNEKVVDNYLKVFYAINKARKETGKNGEQIEVVFVDKPIFSDTYRVDQCLITGPYMHNRDPEFRRLMAKDFFSYNIVRESDLYKIVKTEYETLYSEAKWRLNWDKFEIIYNEIEAGDKRESEKIDDLISSCEEIKVMDTAV
;
A
#
# COMPACT_ATOMS: atom_id res chain seq x y z
N MET A 1 -1.10 -10.68 -23.75
CA MET A 1 -2.04 -11.44 -22.88
C MET A 1 -1.65 -12.92 -22.89
N ARG A 2 -0.72 -13.34 -22.02
CA ARG A 2 -0.36 -14.76 -21.87
C ARG A 2 -1.29 -15.37 -20.82
N MET A 3 -2.15 -16.29 -21.26
CA MET A 3 -2.97 -17.13 -20.37
C MET A 3 -2.05 -17.78 -19.32
N HIS A 4 -2.29 -17.51 -18.03
CA HIS A 4 -1.69 -18.24 -16.92
C HIS A 4 -2.14 -19.71 -17.01
N ARG A 5 -1.31 -20.53 -17.69
CA ARG A 5 -1.45 -21.99 -17.66
C ARG A 5 -1.15 -22.41 -16.23
N LYS A 6 -2.16 -22.94 -15.50
CA LYS A 6 -1.94 -23.54 -14.17
C LYS A 6 -0.93 -24.67 -14.32
N LEU A 7 0.33 -24.40 -13.98
CA LEU A 7 1.41 -25.39 -14.03
C LEU A 7 1.08 -26.54 -13.09
N ASN A 8 1.21 -27.75 -13.61
CA ASN A 8 0.97 -28.96 -12.84
C ASN A 8 2.08 -29.17 -11.80
N ILE A 9 1.85 -29.92 -10.71
CA ILE A 9 2.82 -30.05 -9.59
C ILE A 9 4.22 -30.48 -10.07
N ARG A 10 4.28 -31.38 -11.06
CA ARG A 10 5.54 -31.83 -11.70
C ARG A 10 6.26 -30.75 -12.49
N GLU A 11 5.53 -29.83 -13.11
CA GLU A 11 6.09 -28.70 -13.84
C GLU A 11 6.64 -27.66 -12.87
N LYS A 12 5.97 -27.44 -11.74
CA LYS A 12 6.45 -26.58 -10.66
C LYS A 12 7.74 -27.11 -10.03
N ILE A 13 7.82 -28.41 -9.74
CA ILE A 13 9.05 -29.06 -9.21
C ILE A 13 10.21 -28.95 -10.22
N LYS A 14 9.92 -29.01 -11.53
CA LYS A 14 10.92 -28.84 -12.59
C LYS A 14 11.38 -27.39 -12.71
N ALA A 15 10.45 -26.43 -12.67
CA ALA A 15 10.72 -25.00 -12.80
C ALA A 15 11.54 -24.48 -11.60
N TYR A 16 11.21 -24.89 -10.38
CA TYR A 16 11.84 -24.42 -9.15
C TYR A 16 13.15 -25.15 -8.80
N LYS A 17 13.75 -25.90 -9.74
CA LYS A 17 14.97 -26.72 -9.54
C LYS A 17 14.94 -27.68 -8.33
N LEU A 18 13.76 -27.95 -7.77
CA LEU A 18 13.53 -28.82 -6.60
C LEU A 18 13.69 -30.31 -6.90
N ARG A 19 13.94 -30.69 -8.16
CA ARG A 19 14.04 -32.08 -8.61
C ARG A 19 14.99 -32.92 -7.77
N ALA A 20 16.19 -32.43 -7.47
CA ALA A 20 17.16 -33.20 -6.70
C ALA A 20 16.66 -33.48 -5.28
N HIS A 21 16.09 -32.48 -4.60
CA HIS A 21 15.58 -32.60 -3.23
C HIS A 21 14.37 -33.54 -3.16
N VAL A 22 13.45 -33.44 -4.14
CA VAL A 22 12.30 -34.34 -4.24
C VAL A 22 12.73 -35.78 -4.52
N TRP A 23 13.70 -36.00 -5.41
CA TRP A 23 14.21 -37.34 -5.69
C TRP A 23 14.92 -37.96 -4.48
N VAL A 24 15.74 -37.19 -3.77
CA VAL A 24 16.39 -37.64 -2.53
C VAL A 24 15.33 -37.99 -1.49
N ALA A 25 14.30 -37.15 -1.29
CA ALA A 25 13.22 -37.45 -0.36
C ALA A 25 12.45 -38.73 -0.72
N VAL A 26 12.15 -38.96 -2.01
CA VAL A 26 11.50 -40.17 -2.50
C VAL A 26 12.38 -41.40 -2.28
N ILE A 27 13.68 -41.32 -2.59
CA ILE A 27 14.62 -42.44 -2.38
C ILE A 27 14.74 -42.77 -0.90
N THR A 28 14.90 -41.77 -0.04
CA THR A 28 14.98 -41.97 1.43
C THR A 28 13.68 -42.55 1.98
N PHE A 29 12.52 -42.13 1.47
CA PHE A 29 11.22 -42.71 1.84
C PHE A 29 11.10 -44.17 1.40
N VAL A 30 11.54 -44.51 0.19
CA VAL A 30 11.55 -45.90 -0.29
C VAL A 30 12.48 -46.76 0.58
N ILE A 31 13.67 -46.26 0.92
CA ILE A 31 14.60 -46.95 1.82
C ILE A 31 13.95 -47.16 3.20
N PHE A 32 13.28 -46.15 3.74
CA PHE A 32 12.54 -46.26 5.00
C PHE A 32 11.46 -47.36 4.96
N ILE A 33 10.65 -47.41 3.90
CA ILE A 33 9.62 -48.46 3.73
C ILE A 33 10.26 -49.85 3.59
N LEU A 34 11.33 -49.98 2.81
CA LEU A 34 12.06 -51.26 2.65
C LEU A 34 12.67 -51.73 3.97
N SER A 35 13.26 -50.82 4.73
CA SER A 35 13.73 -51.11 6.08
C SER A 35 12.57 -51.59 6.97
N LEU A 36 11.39 -50.96 6.87
CA LEU A 36 10.22 -51.27 7.72
C LEU A 36 9.69 -52.66 7.45
N ILE A 37 9.65 -53.03 6.17
CA ILE A 37 9.33 -54.40 5.73
C ILE A 37 10.37 -55.39 6.27
N ALA A 38 11.67 -55.07 6.18
CA ALA A 38 12.74 -55.95 6.69
C ALA A 38 12.65 -56.17 8.22
N TYR A 39 12.28 -55.14 8.97
CA TYR A 39 12.08 -55.25 10.43
C TYR A 39 10.87 -56.12 10.82
N GLN A 40 9.87 -56.24 9.95
CA GLN A 40 8.72 -57.12 10.21
C GLN A 40 9.03 -58.60 9.96
N ILE A 41 10.20 -58.94 9.38
CA ILE A 41 10.60 -60.33 9.15
C ILE A 41 11.05 -60.96 10.48
N PRO A 42 10.38 -62.03 10.97
CA PRO A 42 10.67 -62.62 12.28
C PRO A 42 12.13 -63.02 12.48
N ALA A 43 12.75 -63.60 11.44
CA ALA A 43 14.16 -64.02 11.45
C ALA A 43 15.16 -62.87 11.70
N LEU A 44 14.79 -61.62 11.41
CA LEU A 44 15.62 -60.43 11.63
C LEU A 44 15.24 -59.70 12.92
N ARG A 45 13.97 -59.82 13.34
CA ARG A 45 13.42 -59.18 14.54
C ARG A 45 13.86 -59.86 15.83
N ASP A 46 13.99 -61.20 15.81
CA ASP A 46 14.33 -62.01 16.99
C ASP A 46 15.83 -61.94 17.33
N HIS A 47 16.63 -61.22 16.53
CA HIS A 47 18.05 -61.00 16.75
C HIS A 47 18.28 -59.60 17.35
N ASP A 48 18.51 -59.52 18.67
CA ASP A 48 18.58 -58.25 19.44
C ASP A 48 19.51 -57.19 18.83
N PHE A 49 20.67 -57.61 18.32
CA PHE A 49 21.63 -56.70 17.68
C PHE A 49 21.09 -56.10 16.37
N ILE A 50 20.46 -56.91 15.51
CA ILE A 50 19.93 -56.48 14.22
C ILE A 50 18.68 -55.60 14.42
N SER A 51 17.83 -55.98 15.36
CA SER A 51 16.62 -55.23 15.73
C SER A 51 16.94 -53.81 16.21
N ASN A 52 17.95 -53.65 17.07
CA ASN A 52 18.39 -52.34 17.56
C ASN A 52 19.02 -51.47 16.46
N ILE A 53 19.79 -52.06 15.54
CA ILE A 53 20.35 -51.34 14.39
C ILE A 53 19.23 -50.85 13.45
N LEU A 54 18.25 -51.70 13.16
CA LEU A 54 17.10 -51.34 12.33
C LEU A 54 16.29 -50.22 12.98
N LEU A 55 16.07 -50.27 14.30
CA LEU A 55 15.38 -49.22 15.05
C LEU A 55 16.10 -47.87 15.00
N ALA A 56 17.42 -47.85 15.16
CA ALA A 56 18.23 -46.64 15.02
C ALA A 56 18.24 -46.10 13.58
N LEU A 57 18.25 -46.99 12.57
CA LEU A 57 18.12 -46.59 11.18
C LEU A 57 16.73 -46.00 10.88
N PHE A 58 15.65 -46.52 11.47
CA PHE A 58 14.31 -45.93 11.30
C PHE A 58 14.21 -44.51 11.80
N THR A 59 14.68 -44.27 13.03
CA THR A 59 14.59 -42.95 13.64
C THR A 59 15.42 -41.94 12.85
N SER A 60 16.62 -42.33 12.40
CA SER A 60 17.48 -41.49 11.55
C SER A 60 16.85 -41.19 10.18
N LEU A 61 16.30 -42.20 9.50
CA LEU A 61 15.66 -42.04 8.19
C LEU A 61 14.39 -41.18 8.29
N LEU A 62 13.58 -41.38 9.33
CA LEU A 62 12.36 -40.62 9.55
C LEU A 62 12.65 -39.13 9.81
N VAL A 63 13.65 -38.83 10.64
CA VAL A 63 14.11 -37.44 10.86
C VAL A 63 14.59 -36.83 9.54
N THR A 64 15.35 -37.57 8.74
CA THR A 64 15.85 -37.12 7.42
C THR A 64 14.70 -36.85 6.44
N ILE A 65 13.64 -37.66 6.44
CA ILE A 65 12.47 -37.44 5.60
C ILE A 65 11.74 -36.16 6.02
N PHE A 66 11.55 -35.93 7.32
CA PHE A 66 10.89 -34.72 7.81
C PHE A 66 11.67 -33.45 7.52
N THR A 67 12.99 -33.45 7.69
CA THR A 67 13.83 -32.29 7.35
C THR A 67 13.82 -32.01 5.86
N LEU A 68 13.94 -33.03 5.01
CA LEU A 68 13.85 -32.86 3.55
C LEU A 68 12.48 -32.34 3.10
N LEU A 69 11.39 -32.81 3.71
CA LEU A 69 10.05 -32.31 3.41
C LEU A 69 9.90 -30.85 3.85
N ALA A 70 10.42 -30.48 5.02
CA ALA A 70 10.42 -29.09 5.48
C ALA A 70 11.21 -28.18 4.53
N ASP A 71 12.40 -28.60 4.10
CA ASP A 71 13.25 -27.86 3.15
C ASP A 71 12.56 -27.70 1.79
N ILE A 72 11.90 -28.75 1.29
CA ILE A 72 11.13 -28.68 0.04
C ILE A 72 9.97 -27.67 0.18
N ILE A 73 9.24 -27.70 1.30
CA ILE A 73 8.12 -26.77 1.55
C ILE A 73 8.64 -25.33 1.66
N VAL A 74 9.72 -25.09 2.40
CA VAL A 74 10.34 -23.78 2.56
C VAL A 74 10.83 -23.25 1.22
N ASN A 75 11.59 -24.04 0.46
CA ASN A 75 12.11 -23.64 -0.85
C ASN A 75 11.00 -23.42 -1.88
N TYR A 76 9.95 -24.25 -1.87
CA TYR A 76 8.77 -24.06 -2.71
C TYR A 76 8.05 -22.75 -2.38
N ASN A 77 7.87 -22.44 -1.10
CA ASN A 77 7.26 -21.17 -0.68
C ASN A 77 8.15 -19.98 -1.02
N ASN A 78 9.47 -20.09 -0.87
CA ASN A 78 10.42 -19.04 -1.23
C ASN A 78 10.39 -18.73 -2.73
N HIS A 79 10.43 -19.75 -3.60
CA HIS A 79 10.32 -19.54 -5.06
C HIS A 79 8.98 -18.94 -5.47
N LYS A 80 7.87 -19.37 -4.85
CA LYS A 80 6.55 -18.76 -5.09
C LYS A 80 6.53 -17.28 -4.69
N ASN A 81 7.22 -16.93 -3.60
CA ASN A 81 7.35 -15.54 -3.17
C ASN A 81 8.25 -14.74 -4.11
N GLU A 82 9.32 -15.33 -4.66
CA GLU A 82 10.18 -14.68 -5.68
C GLU A 82 9.43 -14.40 -6.98
N GLU A 83 8.69 -15.38 -7.52
CA GLU A 83 7.84 -15.21 -8.72
C GLU A 83 6.79 -14.10 -8.51
N PHE A 84 6.17 -14.07 -7.32
CA PHE A 84 5.25 -13.01 -6.94
C PHE A 84 5.94 -11.63 -6.85
N LEU A 85 7.14 -11.54 -6.28
CA LEU A 85 7.90 -10.29 -6.20
C LEU A 85 8.33 -9.80 -7.59
N GLU A 86 8.73 -10.70 -8.50
CA GLU A 86 9.02 -10.37 -9.89
C GLU A 86 7.79 -9.85 -10.63
N ASP A 87 6.63 -10.50 -10.48
CA ASP A 87 5.37 -10.04 -11.06
C ASP A 87 4.95 -8.66 -10.51
N LEU A 88 5.12 -8.43 -9.20
CA LEU A 88 4.90 -7.13 -8.57
C LEU A 88 5.85 -6.05 -9.14
N HIS A 89 7.13 -6.37 -9.30
CA HIS A 89 8.12 -5.48 -9.89
C HIS A 89 7.80 -5.14 -11.35
N LEU A 90 7.36 -6.13 -12.14
CA LEU A 90 6.91 -5.93 -13.53
C LEU A 90 5.67 -5.03 -13.60
N PHE A 91 4.75 -5.14 -12.63
CA PHE A 91 3.59 -4.24 -12.52
C PHE A 91 3.97 -2.83 -12.04
N GLY A 92 5.18 -2.66 -11.50
CA GLY A 92 5.76 -1.38 -11.09
C GLY A 92 5.93 -1.18 -9.58
N ILE A 93 5.53 -2.15 -8.76
CA ILE A 93 5.71 -2.12 -7.31
C ILE A 93 7.19 -2.36 -7.01
N GLN A 94 7.89 -1.35 -6.51
CA GLN A 94 9.32 -1.51 -6.17
C GLN A 94 9.53 -2.02 -4.76
N ASN A 95 8.80 -1.49 -3.79
CA ASN A 95 8.97 -1.91 -2.41
C ASN A 95 7.62 -1.97 -1.68
N LEU A 96 7.44 -3.06 -0.96
CA LEU A 96 6.37 -3.29 -0.01
C LEU A 96 6.76 -2.65 1.33
N HIS A 97 6.00 -1.65 1.79
CA HIS A 97 6.27 -1.00 3.07
C HIS A 97 5.09 -1.13 4.02
N ARG A 98 5.41 -1.50 5.27
CA ARG A 98 4.40 -1.61 6.33
C ARG A 98 4.06 -0.28 7.01
N ASP A 99 4.89 0.74 6.80
CA ASP A 99 4.76 2.04 7.45
C ASP A 99 4.83 3.17 6.42
N LYS A 100 3.64 3.54 5.92
CA LYS A 100 3.47 4.62 4.94
C LYS A 100 3.96 5.97 5.49
N LYS A 101 3.74 6.24 6.78
CA LYS A 101 4.16 7.49 7.43
C LYS A 101 5.67 7.63 7.41
N LYS A 102 6.39 6.59 7.82
CA LYS A 102 7.86 6.60 7.85
C LYS A 102 8.46 6.83 6.46
N VAL A 103 7.90 6.17 5.44
CA VAL A 103 8.34 6.34 4.05
C VAL A 103 8.09 7.77 3.57
N LEU A 104 6.87 8.29 3.75
CA LEU A 104 6.53 9.66 3.35
C LEU A 104 7.38 10.70 4.07
N LYS A 105 7.61 10.52 5.38
CA LYS A 105 8.46 11.43 6.16
C LYS A 105 9.89 11.47 5.60
N SER A 106 10.44 10.30 5.27
CA SER A 106 11.76 10.22 4.64
C SER A 106 11.80 10.91 3.28
N LEU A 107 10.79 10.71 2.44
CA LEU A 107 10.74 11.31 1.12
C LEU A 107 10.55 12.83 1.19
N LEU A 108 9.62 13.29 2.02
CA LEU A 108 9.36 14.71 2.23
C LEU A 108 10.61 15.43 2.73
N SER A 109 11.43 14.81 3.60
CA SER A 109 12.63 15.45 4.15
C SER A 109 13.66 15.94 3.12
N TYR A 110 13.63 15.39 1.90
CA TYR A 110 14.50 15.81 0.79
C TYR A 110 13.72 16.37 -0.40
N CYS A 111 12.40 16.51 -0.29
CA CYS A 111 11.55 16.98 -1.38
C CYS A 111 11.75 18.49 -1.63
N ASP A 112 11.97 18.84 -2.90
CA ASP A 112 12.19 20.20 -3.37
C ASP A 112 11.44 20.54 -4.68
N SER A 113 10.74 19.58 -5.29
CA SER A 113 10.10 19.78 -6.60
C SER A 113 8.57 19.75 -6.53
N MET A 114 7.95 18.61 -6.18
CA MET A 114 6.50 18.46 -6.33
C MET A 114 5.89 17.50 -5.31
N ILE A 115 4.78 17.90 -4.72
CA ILE A 115 3.93 17.08 -3.85
C ILE A 115 2.54 16.95 -4.46
N TRP A 116 2.08 15.72 -4.72
CA TRP A 116 0.67 15.46 -4.98
C TRP A 116 0.03 14.75 -3.80
N ILE A 117 -1.20 15.14 -3.49
CA ILE A 117 -2.02 14.48 -2.48
C ILE A 117 -3.37 14.16 -3.10
N SER A 118 -3.85 12.95 -2.93
CA SER A 118 -5.23 12.57 -3.24
C SER A 118 -5.81 11.76 -2.09
N GLY A 119 -7.02 12.07 -1.65
CA GLY A 119 -7.67 11.33 -0.56
C GLY A 119 -8.89 12.02 0.05
N TYR A 120 -9.32 11.51 1.20
CA TYR A 120 -10.49 12.02 1.93
C TYR A 120 -10.06 12.76 3.20
N ARG A 121 -9.94 12.02 4.30
CA ARG A 121 -9.94 12.51 5.70
C ARG A 121 -8.67 13.24 6.14
N LEU A 122 -7.63 13.22 5.31
CA LEU A 122 -6.32 13.85 5.56
C LEU A 122 -5.66 13.50 6.90
N ILE A 123 -5.98 12.37 7.53
CA ILE A 123 -5.43 12.01 8.85
C ILE A 123 -3.91 11.90 8.79
N LEU A 124 -3.39 11.08 7.86
CA LEU A 124 -1.95 10.91 7.67
C LEU A 124 -1.28 12.22 7.21
N THR A 125 -1.93 12.95 6.29
CA THR A 125 -1.46 14.28 5.85
C THR A 125 -1.32 15.25 7.02
N CYS A 126 -2.26 15.24 7.97
CA CYS A 126 -2.24 16.08 9.16
C CYS A 126 -1.09 15.71 10.12
N GLU A 127 -0.72 14.44 10.21
CA GLU A 127 0.47 14.00 10.95
C GLU A 127 1.78 14.45 10.28
N LEU A 128 1.77 14.60 8.95
CA LEU A 128 2.92 14.99 8.12
C LEU A 128 2.95 16.50 7.80
N LYS A 129 2.03 17.31 8.35
CA LYS A 129 1.88 18.73 7.99
C LYS A 129 3.17 19.55 8.15
N LYS A 130 4.00 19.22 9.14
CA LYS A 130 5.31 19.88 9.33
C LYS A 130 6.27 19.50 8.21
N ASP A 131 6.34 18.22 7.86
CA ASP A 131 7.21 17.74 6.79
C ASP A 131 6.78 18.32 5.42
N ILE A 132 5.46 18.48 5.19
CA ILE A 132 4.90 19.16 4.01
C ILE A 132 5.29 20.65 4.00
N TYR A 133 5.09 21.35 5.12
CA TYR A 133 5.49 22.75 5.26
C TYR A 133 6.98 22.95 4.94
N ASP A 134 7.85 22.14 5.55
CA ASP A 134 9.30 22.20 5.33
C ASP A 134 9.68 21.91 3.86
N SER A 135 8.91 21.06 3.17
CA SER A 135 9.13 20.74 1.75
C SER A 135 8.77 21.90 0.83
N ILE A 136 7.66 22.60 1.12
CA ILE A 136 7.27 23.80 0.38
C ILE A 136 8.33 24.89 0.57
N LEU A 137 8.84 25.07 1.80
CA LEU A 137 9.94 26.01 2.09
C LEU A 137 11.22 25.69 1.29
N ARG A 138 11.49 24.42 1.01
CA ARG A 138 12.62 24.00 0.16
C ARG A 138 12.42 24.30 -1.33
N GLY A 139 11.19 24.59 -1.76
CA GLY A 139 10.87 24.90 -3.15
C GLY A 139 9.78 24.04 -3.76
N ALA A 140 9.27 23.03 -3.05
CA ALA A 140 8.28 22.12 -3.62
C ALA A 140 6.95 22.81 -3.92
N ASP A 141 6.39 22.55 -5.11
CA ASP A 141 5.01 22.85 -5.45
C ASP A 141 4.07 21.79 -4.85
N LEU A 142 2.80 22.12 -4.65
CA LEU A 142 1.82 21.22 -4.06
C LEU A 142 0.49 21.28 -4.83
N LYS A 143 -0.01 20.11 -5.21
CA LYS A 143 -1.35 19.94 -5.80
C LYS A 143 -2.13 18.86 -5.07
N ALA A 144 -3.25 19.21 -4.47
CA ALA A 144 -4.10 18.27 -3.73
C ALA A 144 -5.48 18.13 -4.38
N ILE A 145 -5.94 16.88 -4.55
CA ILE A 145 -7.29 16.53 -4.98
C ILE A 145 -8.00 15.84 -3.83
N ILE A 146 -9.07 16.43 -3.34
CA ILE A 146 -9.67 16.01 -2.08
C ILE A 146 -11.14 15.69 -2.30
N CYS A 147 -11.61 14.56 -1.80
CA CYS A 147 -13.04 14.31 -1.66
C CYS A 147 -13.47 14.88 -0.29
N PRO A 148 -14.18 16.02 -0.24
CA PRO A 148 -14.39 16.75 1.00
C PRO A 148 -15.52 16.15 1.85
N PRO A 149 -15.55 16.41 3.18
CA PRO A 149 -16.50 15.77 4.10
C PRO A 149 -17.97 16.12 3.84
N TRP A 150 -18.25 17.23 3.15
CA TRP A 150 -19.59 17.63 2.77
C TRP A 150 -20.11 16.95 1.50
N SER A 151 -19.24 16.34 0.69
CA SER A 151 -19.61 15.68 -0.56
C SER A 151 -20.42 14.40 -0.32
N ASP A 152 -21.29 14.06 -1.28
CA ASP A 152 -22.08 12.83 -1.20
C ASP A 152 -21.20 11.60 -1.37
N ALA A 153 -20.16 11.69 -2.21
CA ALA A 153 -19.15 10.64 -2.33
C ALA A 153 -18.44 10.34 -0.99
N PHE A 154 -18.09 11.36 -0.20
CA PHE A 154 -17.49 11.15 1.12
C PHE A 154 -18.49 10.47 2.07
N LYS A 155 -19.73 10.97 2.13
CA LYS A 155 -20.78 10.42 3.00
C LYS A 155 -21.12 8.98 2.65
N MET A 156 -21.02 8.59 1.38
CA MET A 156 -21.20 7.20 0.94
C MET A 156 -20.13 6.26 1.51
N VAL A 157 -18.88 6.74 1.66
CA VAL A 157 -17.75 5.92 2.11
C VAL A 157 -17.61 5.90 3.63
N TYR A 158 -17.78 7.05 4.29
CA TYR A 158 -17.51 7.20 5.73
C TYR A 158 -18.77 7.52 6.57
N GLY A 159 -19.91 7.75 5.94
CA GLY A 159 -21.12 8.23 6.60
C GLY A 159 -21.11 9.74 6.89
N SER A 160 -22.24 10.26 7.37
CA SER A 160 -22.45 11.70 7.59
C SER A 160 -21.94 12.22 8.94
N ASN A 161 -21.49 11.34 9.84
CA ASN A 161 -21.16 11.68 11.23
C ASN A 161 -19.65 11.70 11.51
N GLU A 162 -18.82 11.44 10.50
CA GLU A 162 -17.36 11.40 10.64
C GLU A 162 -16.82 12.82 10.90
N LYS A 163 -16.14 13.02 12.03
CA LYS A 163 -15.57 14.31 12.43
C LYS A 163 -14.10 14.40 12.05
N VAL A 164 -13.81 15.10 10.96
CA VAL A 164 -12.47 15.14 10.35
C VAL A 164 -12.04 16.54 9.90
N VAL A 165 -12.89 17.56 10.02
CA VAL A 165 -12.67 18.90 9.46
C VAL A 165 -11.41 19.54 10.03
N ASP A 166 -11.12 19.31 11.30
CA ASP A 166 -9.90 19.77 11.95
C ASP A 166 -8.61 19.30 11.24
N ASN A 167 -8.62 18.14 10.58
CA ASN A 167 -7.47 17.68 9.80
C ASN A 167 -7.25 18.57 8.58
N TYR A 168 -8.32 18.94 7.88
CA TYR A 168 -8.25 19.84 6.72
C TYR A 168 -7.77 21.22 7.13
N LEU A 169 -8.36 21.79 8.19
CA LEU A 169 -7.96 23.11 8.71
C LEU A 169 -6.47 23.15 9.06
N LYS A 170 -5.97 22.15 9.81
CA LYS A 170 -4.55 22.08 10.23
C LYS A 170 -3.60 21.89 9.05
N VAL A 171 -3.99 21.08 8.06
CA VAL A 171 -3.18 20.84 6.85
C VAL A 171 -3.14 22.09 5.98
N PHE A 172 -4.30 22.67 5.67
CA PHE A 172 -4.41 23.85 4.83
C PHE A 172 -3.76 25.06 5.47
N TYR A 173 -3.84 25.21 6.79
CA TYR A 173 -3.10 26.27 7.51
C TYR A 173 -1.59 26.13 7.33
N ALA A 174 -1.04 24.93 7.52
CA ALA A 174 0.40 24.69 7.33
C ALA A 174 0.82 24.99 5.87
N ILE A 175 0.03 24.55 4.89
CA ILE A 175 0.29 24.81 3.47
C ILE A 175 0.21 26.31 3.15
N ASN A 176 -0.84 27.00 3.60
CA ASN A 176 -1.04 28.44 3.41
C ASN A 176 0.11 29.25 4.02
N LYS A 177 0.55 28.87 5.22
CA LYS A 177 1.70 29.49 5.89
C LYS A 177 2.97 29.35 5.04
N ALA A 178 3.29 28.14 4.58
CA ALA A 178 4.46 27.93 3.72
C ALA A 178 4.35 28.67 2.38
N ARG A 179 3.15 28.72 1.78
CA ARG A 179 2.89 29.49 0.55
C ARG A 179 3.29 30.95 0.73
N LYS A 180 2.85 31.58 1.83
CA LYS A 180 3.14 32.98 2.12
C LYS A 180 4.62 33.25 2.33
N GLU A 181 5.29 32.39 3.10
CA GLU A 181 6.72 32.54 3.38
C GLU A 181 7.59 32.38 2.13
N THR A 182 7.15 31.59 1.17
CA THR A 182 7.86 31.36 -0.11
C THR A 182 7.41 32.29 -1.23
N GLY A 183 6.34 33.06 -1.05
CA GLY A 183 5.76 33.90 -2.10
C GLY A 183 5.14 33.11 -3.27
N LYS A 184 4.87 31.81 -3.10
CA LYS A 184 4.26 30.97 -4.14
C LYS A 184 2.81 31.40 -4.42
N ASN A 185 2.37 31.25 -5.66
CA ASN A 185 1.00 31.60 -6.07
C ASN A 185 0.03 30.40 -5.96
N GLY A 186 -1.23 30.59 -6.35
CA GLY A 186 -2.26 29.55 -6.33
C GLY A 186 -2.11 28.44 -7.39
N GLU A 187 -1.28 28.65 -8.41
CA GLU A 187 -0.97 27.61 -9.41
C GLU A 187 0.11 26.64 -8.91
N GLN A 188 1.04 27.16 -8.12
CA GLN A 188 2.11 26.40 -7.48
C GLN A 188 1.62 25.65 -6.24
N ILE A 189 0.65 26.22 -5.51
CA ILE A 189 0.07 25.64 -4.30
C ILE A 189 -1.44 25.62 -4.45
N GLU A 190 -1.97 24.44 -4.77
CA GLU A 190 -3.37 24.28 -5.16
C GLU A 190 -4.05 23.15 -4.41
N VAL A 191 -5.29 23.40 -3.98
CA VAL A 191 -6.19 22.40 -3.41
C VAL A 191 -7.51 22.46 -4.17
N VAL A 192 -7.89 21.34 -4.76
CA VAL A 192 -9.16 21.18 -5.48
C VAL A 192 -10.00 20.07 -4.85
N PHE A 193 -11.31 20.20 -4.99
CA PHE A 193 -12.29 19.32 -4.39
C PHE A 193 -13.15 18.62 -5.45
N VAL A 194 -13.29 17.31 -5.27
CA VAL A 194 -14.08 16.42 -6.15
C VAL A 194 -15.22 15.80 -5.37
N ASP A 195 -16.32 15.54 -6.05
CA ASP A 195 -17.46 14.79 -5.52
C ASP A 195 -17.51 13.42 -6.20
N LYS A 196 -16.42 12.67 -6.02
CA LYS A 196 -16.25 11.32 -6.55
C LYS A 196 -15.50 10.44 -5.55
N PRO A 197 -15.82 9.13 -5.49
CA PRO A 197 -15.05 8.21 -4.68
C PRO A 197 -13.61 8.12 -5.18
N ILE A 198 -12.66 8.45 -4.32
CA ILE A 198 -11.23 8.21 -4.49
C ILE A 198 -10.93 6.81 -3.91
N PHE A 199 -10.33 5.90 -4.66
CA PHE A 199 -10.14 4.53 -4.16
C PHE A 199 -8.94 4.37 -3.23
N SER A 200 -8.00 5.32 -3.20
CA SER A 200 -6.78 5.23 -2.40
C SER A 200 -6.22 6.59 -2.04
N ASP A 201 -5.79 6.74 -0.78
CA ASP A 201 -4.96 7.88 -0.39
C ASP A 201 -3.62 7.78 -1.13
N THR A 202 -3.38 8.69 -2.06
CA THR A 202 -2.22 8.65 -2.95
C THR A 202 -1.37 9.88 -2.72
N TYR A 203 -0.06 9.67 -2.61
CA TYR A 203 0.92 10.74 -2.43
C TYR A 203 1.96 10.63 -3.52
N ARG A 204 2.24 11.72 -4.22
CA ARG A 204 3.45 11.86 -5.02
C ARG A 204 4.40 12.76 -4.27
N VAL A 205 5.66 12.36 -4.17
CA VAL A 205 6.75 13.18 -3.65
C VAL A 205 7.87 13.08 -4.67
N ASP A 206 8.05 14.14 -5.46
CA ASP A 206 8.94 14.23 -6.62
C ASP A 206 8.72 13.08 -7.62
N GLN A 207 9.65 12.12 -7.62
CA GLN A 207 9.67 10.94 -8.47
C GLN A 207 9.21 9.68 -7.72
N CYS A 208 8.64 9.80 -6.53
CA CYS A 208 8.09 8.67 -5.77
C CYS A 208 6.57 8.79 -5.70
N LEU A 209 5.87 7.70 -6.00
CA LEU A 209 4.43 7.58 -5.80
C LEU A 209 4.19 6.58 -4.67
N ILE A 210 3.38 6.96 -3.69
CA ILE A 210 3.09 6.17 -2.50
C ILE A 210 1.58 6.05 -2.44
N THR A 211 1.08 4.86 -2.72
CA THR A 211 -0.35 4.56 -2.67
C THR A 211 -0.55 3.19 -2.03
N GLY A 212 -1.76 2.93 -1.56
CA GLY A 212 -2.10 1.59 -1.15
C GLY A 212 -3.59 1.44 -0.97
N PRO A 213 -4.09 0.20 -1.09
CA PRO A 213 -5.50 -0.10 -1.04
C PRO A 213 -6.10 0.40 0.28
N TYR A 214 -7.04 1.33 0.18
CA TYR A 214 -7.87 1.72 1.32
C TYR A 214 -9.09 0.79 1.40
N MET A 215 -8.88 -0.50 1.68
CA MET A 215 -9.97 -1.43 1.96
C MET A 215 -10.09 -1.69 3.46
N HIS A 216 -10.78 -0.81 4.19
CA HIS A 216 -11.37 -1.19 5.48
C HIS A 216 -12.67 -1.96 5.28
N ASN A 217 -12.63 -3.08 4.55
CA ASN A 217 -13.73 -4.04 4.60
C ASN A 217 -13.39 -5.09 5.66
N ARG A 218 -14.03 -4.98 6.82
CA ARG A 218 -14.18 -6.12 7.72
C ARG A 218 -15.22 -7.03 7.08
N ASP A 219 -14.75 -8.13 6.52
CA ASP A 219 -15.60 -9.24 6.15
C ASP A 219 -16.30 -9.76 7.44
N PRO A 220 -17.64 -9.72 7.53
CA PRO A 220 -18.40 -10.25 8.65
C PRO A 220 -18.18 -11.76 8.87
N GLU A 221 -17.82 -12.48 7.81
CA GLU A 221 -17.77 -13.94 7.78
C GLU A 221 -16.36 -14.49 8.12
N PHE A 222 -15.29 -13.76 7.79
CA PHE A 222 -13.91 -14.27 7.93
C PHE A 222 -13.00 -13.51 8.90
N ARG A 223 -13.43 -12.36 9.49
CA ARG A 223 -12.60 -11.50 10.37
C ARG A 223 -11.19 -11.18 9.82
N ARG A 224 -10.99 -11.28 8.50
CA ARG A 224 -9.71 -10.95 7.87
C ARG A 224 -9.65 -9.45 7.59
N LEU A 225 -8.58 -8.83 8.08
CA LEU A 225 -8.17 -7.51 7.63
C LEU A 225 -7.62 -7.65 6.21
N MET A 226 -8.30 -7.08 5.22
CA MET A 226 -7.76 -6.96 3.87
C MET A 226 -6.94 -5.67 3.75
N ALA A 227 -5.70 -5.87 3.29
CA ALA A 227 -4.60 -4.94 3.05
C ALA A 227 -4.29 -3.86 4.12
N LYS A 228 -3.45 -4.27 5.09
CA LYS A 228 -2.58 -3.37 5.89
C LYS A 228 -1.35 -2.87 5.12
N ASP A 229 -1.13 -3.38 3.91
CA ASP A 229 0.10 -3.18 3.15
C ASP A 229 -0.07 -2.00 2.19
N PHE A 230 0.79 -0.99 2.35
CA PHE A 230 0.92 0.10 1.39
C PHE A 230 2.17 -0.17 0.54
N PHE A 231 2.14 0.26 -0.70
CA PHE A 231 3.24 0.03 -1.64
C PHE A 231 3.84 1.37 -2.02
N SER A 232 5.16 1.40 -2.13
CA SER A 232 5.85 2.54 -2.72
C SER A 232 6.31 2.17 -4.12
N TYR A 233 6.23 3.18 -4.98
CA TYR A 233 6.52 3.13 -6.39
C TYR A 233 7.54 4.23 -6.69
N ASN A 234 8.47 3.94 -7.59
CA ASN A 234 9.34 4.96 -8.14
C ASN A 234 8.86 5.28 -9.56
N ILE A 235 8.47 6.54 -9.77
CA ILE A 235 7.93 7.14 -10.99
C ILE A 235 8.97 7.21 -12.11
N VAL A 236 10.28 7.17 -11.81
CA VAL A 236 11.33 7.16 -12.84
C VAL A 236 11.17 6.00 -13.83
N ARG A 237 10.48 4.93 -13.41
CA ARG A 237 10.07 3.84 -14.29
C ARG A 237 8.57 4.00 -14.60
N GLU A 238 8.24 4.43 -15.82
CA GLU A 238 6.85 4.51 -16.30
C GLU A 238 6.21 3.12 -16.40
N SER A 239 5.76 2.55 -15.28
CA SER A 239 5.01 1.31 -15.25
C SER A 239 3.57 1.50 -15.70
N ASP A 240 2.91 0.41 -16.08
CA ASP A 240 1.48 0.44 -16.42
C ASP A 240 0.63 0.95 -15.25
N LEU A 241 0.97 0.55 -14.02
CA LEU A 241 0.28 1.05 -12.83
C LEU A 241 0.51 2.56 -12.61
N TYR A 242 1.72 3.08 -12.86
CA TYR A 242 1.97 4.51 -12.80
C TYR A 242 1.06 5.28 -13.76
N LYS A 243 0.93 4.79 -15.00
CA LYS A 243 0.05 5.41 -16.00
C LYS A 243 -1.41 5.39 -15.56
N ILE A 244 -1.88 4.29 -14.98
CA ILE A 244 -3.23 4.18 -14.44
C ILE A 244 -3.46 5.21 -13.33
N VAL A 245 -2.58 5.27 -12.32
CA VAL A 245 -2.74 6.20 -11.18
C VAL A 245 -2.62 7.66 -11.62
N LYS A 246 -1.70 7.96 -12.54
CA LYS A 246 -1.57 9.31 -13.12
C LYS A 246 -2.83 9.71 -13.88
N THR A 247 -3.35 8.83 -14.74
CA THR A 247 -4.57 9.09 -15.53
C THR A 247 -5.77 9.30 -14.63
N GLU A 248 -5.91 8.50 -13.57
CA GLU A 248 -6.97 8.67 -12.55
C GLU A 248 -6.82 10.04 -11.86
N TYR A 249 -5.61 10.41 -11.45
CA TYR A 249 -5.34 11.71 -10.84
C TYR A 249 -5.70 12.88 -11.78
N GLU A 250 -5.26 12.84 -13.03
CA GLU A 250 -5.54 13.88 -14.04
C GLU A 250 -7.04 13.96 -14.36
N THR A 251 -7.72 12.82 -14.45
CA THR A 251 -9.18 12.76 -14.65
C THR A 251 -9.91 13.41 -13.48
N LEU A 252 -9.59 13.01 -12.25
CA LEU A 252 -10.21 13.58 -11.05
C LEU A 252 -9.93 15.09 -10.94
N TYR A 253 -8.72 15.51 -11.30
CA TYR A 253 -8.36 16.93 -11.30
C TYR A 253 -9.22 17.73 -12.30
N SER A 254 -9.41 17.20 -13.51
CA SER A 254 -10.24 17.84 -14.54
C SER A 254 -11.72 17.93 -14.17
N GLU A 255 -12.18 17.03 -13.29
CA GLU A 255 -13.57 16.96 -12.82
C GLU A 255 -13.79 17.67 -11.48
N ALA A 256 -12.76 18.35 -10.95
CA ALA A 256 -12.88 19.09 -9.72
C ALA A 256 -13.93 20.19 -9.85
N LYS A 257 -14.85 20.23 -8.88
CA LYS A 257 -15.96 21.20 -8.84
C LYS A 257 -15.54 22.49 -8.16
N TRP A 258 -14.68 22.39 -7.15
CA TRP A 258 -14.28 23.53 -6.33
C TRP A 258 -12.77 23.63 -6.17
N ARG A 259 -12.26 24.84 -6.01
CA ARG A 259 -10.89 25.16 -5.64
C ARG A 259 -10.89 25.93 -4.34
N LEU A 260 -9.92 25.66 -3.47
CA LEU A 260 -9.75 26.44 -2.24
C LEU A 260 -9.24 27.85 -2.58
N ASN A 261 -9.94 28.89 -2.15
CA ASN A 261 -9.41 30.25 -2.16
C ASN A 261 -8.63 30.47 -0.86
N TRP A 262 -7.32 30.62 -1.00
CA TRP A 262 -6.43 30.75 0.13
C TRP A 262 -6.61 32.01 0.97
N ASP A 263 -6.99 33.12 0.35
CA ASP A 263 -7.16 34.40 1.04
C ASP A 263 -8.44 34.37 1.89
N LYS A 264 -9.53 33.81 1.34
CA LYS A 264 -10.76 33.52 2.10
C LYS A 264 -10.50 32.51 3.20
N PHE A 265 -9.77 31.43 2.90
CA PHE A 265 -9.46 30.39 3.88
C PHE A 265 -8.74 30.95 5.12
N GLU A 266 -7.79 31.87 4.96
CA GLU A 266 -7.07 32.44 6.10
C GLU A 266 -7.98 33.21 7.05
N ILE A 267 -8.87 34.05 6.50
CA ILE A 267 -9.84 34.82 7.29
C ILE A 267 -10.70 33.85 8.10
N ILE A 268 -11.24 32.84 7.41
CA ILE A 268 -12.11 31.84 8.01
C ILE A 268 -11.38 31.00 9.07
N TYR A 269 -10.14 30.59 8.82
CA TYR A 269 -9.35 29.82 9.77
C TYR A 269 -9.14 30.61 11.07
N ASN A 270 -8.82 31.90 10.98
CA ASN A 270 -8.66 32.76 12.15
C ASN A 270 -9.97 32.94 12.93
N GLU A 271 -11.10 33.04 12.25
CA GLU A 271 -12.42 33.08 12.91
C GLU A 271 -12.78 31.76 13.61
N ILE A 272 -12.43 30.62 13.00
CA ILE A 272 -12.64 29.29 13.60
C ILE A 272 -11.73 29.09 14.82
N GLU A 273 -10.46 29.51 14.78
CA GLU A 273 -9.55 29.38 15.93
C GLU A 273 -9.93 30.33 17.08
N ALA A 274 -10.48 31.50 16.79
CA ALA A 274 -10.92 32.47 17.79
C ALA A 274 -12.26 32.11 18.46
N GLY A 275 -13.07 31.26 17.82
CA GLY A 275 -14.39 30.85 18.29
C GLY A 275 -14.48 29.38 18.68
N ASP A 276 -15.46 29.02 19.51
CA ASP A 276 -15.81 27.63 19.77
C ASP A 276 -16.90 27.19 18.78
N LYS A 277 -16.50 26.82 17.55
CA LYS A 277 -17.41 26.39 16.48
C LYS A 277 -17.60 24.88 16.48
N ARG A 278 -18.83 24.44 16.21
CA ARG A 278 -19.18 23.01 16.01
C ARG A 278 -18.65 22.50 14.67
N GLU A 279 -18.52 21.18 14.53
CA GLU A 279 -18.05 20.54 13.29
C GLU A 279 -18.83 21.01 12.04
N SER A 280 -20.16 21.09 12.12
CA SER A 280 -21.00 21.54 11.02
C SER A 280 -20.74 23.00 10.63
N GLU A 281 -20.53 23.87 11.62
CA GLU A 281 -20.22 25.28 11.38
C GLU A 281 -18.86 25.43 10.71
N LYS A 282 -17.86 24.66 11.16
CA LYS A 282 -16.53 24.61 10.51
C LYS A 282 -16.61 24.11 9.06
N ILE A 283 -17.52 23.18 8.75
CA ILE A 283 -17.76 22.71 7.38
C ILE A 283 -18.33 23.83 6.53
N ASP A 284 -19.39 24.49 6.99
CA ASP A 284 -20.07 25.55 6.24
C ASP A 284 -19.10 26.71 5.95
N ASP A 285 -18.30 27.08 6.96
CA ASP A 285 -17.23 28.06 6.82
C ASP A 285 -16.19 27.61 5.79
N LEU A 286 -15.68 26.38 5.87
CA LEU A 286 -14.69 25.87 4.91
C LEU A 286 -15.25 25.83 3.48
N ILE A 287 -16.53 25.47 3.30
CA ILE A 287 -17.19 25.54 1.99
C ILE A 287 -17.20 26.98 1.47
N SER A 288 -17.46 27.97 2.32
CA SER A 288 -17.48 29.37 1.91
C SER A 288 -16.09 29.94 1.53
N SER A 289 -15.00 29.27 1.93
CA SER A 289 -13.65 29.56 1.40
C SER A 289 -13.36 28.96 0.03
N CYS A 290 -14.27 28.17 -0.53
CA CYS A 290 -14.10 27.52 -1.82
C CYS A 290 -14.71 28.36 -2.96
N GLU A 291 -14.18 28.18 -4.16
CA GLU A 291 -14.66 28.80 -5.39
C GLU A 291 -14.99 27.72 -6.42
N GLU A 292 -16.08 27.88 -7.16
CA GLU A 292 -16.43 26.96 -8.24
C GLU A 292 -15.44 27.12 -9.39
N ILE A 293 -14.93 25.98 -9.88
CA ILE A 293 -14.08 25.94 -11.06
C ILE A 293 -14.99 26.01 -12.28
N LYS A 294 -14.96 27.14 -13.00
CA LYS A 294 -15.66 27.27 -14.27
C LYS A 294 -14.90 26.47 -15.32
N VAL A 295 -15.61 25.61 -16.06
CA VAL A 295 -15.08 24.67 -17.07
C VAL A 295 -14.34 25.35 -18.26
N MET A 296 -14.12 26.66 -18.24
CA MET A 296 -13.40 27.40 -19.28
C MET A 296 -11.87 27.47 -19.07
N ASP A 297 -11.33 27.00 -17.94
CA ASP A 297 -9.88 27.11 -17.64
C ASP A 297 -9.05 25.86 -18.00
N THR A 298 -9.63 24.83 -18.64
CA THR A 298 -8.93 23.57 -18.97
C THR A 298 -8.56 23.40 -20.44
N ALA A 299 -8.43 24.51 -21.19
CA ALA A 299 -7.97 24.47 -22.58
C ALA A 299 -6.75 25.39 -22.80
N VAL A 300 -5.59 25.02 -22.24
CA VAL A 300 -4.25 25.32 -22.78
C VAL A 300 -3.30 24.18 -22.45
#